data_AF-A0A812R7A0-F1
#
_entry.id   AF-A0A812R7A0-F1
#
_cell.length_a   1.000
_cell.length_b   1.000
_cell.length_c   1.000
_cell.angle_alpha   90.00
_cell.angle_beta   90.00
_cell.angle_gamma   90.00
#
_symmetry.space_group_name_H-M   'P 1'
#
loop_
_entity.id
_entity.type
_entity.pdbx_description
1 polymer ?
#
loop_
_entity_poly.entity_id
_entity_poly.type
_entity_poly.pdbx_seq_one_letter_code
_entity_poly.pdbx_strand_id
1 'polypeptide(L)'
;MEKCTEGIWIWSEVFVCKADGEDVAVLLMDTQGAWDAKMSKEQSATVFGLTTLLASRLVYNVSKQIQQDKIENLLYFTDFARAALRAQKLSAQPDGKDQPFQTLEFLVRDWPHFQENCSLSDARSMMKSHLDQYFDPKKSEDTKSVKALGSLFQDIDVWCLPHPSLKIERDSWNGDLVVIEKEFWRFIDGYMERIFSPEQLQAKENLGNFITVDSFGTVLREFIAAFSDAAPQAKTFSEAMEASTSLLARDVAMKKVKQILAEQAGSLPQAVSEE
;
A
#
# COMPACT_ATOMS: atom_id res chain seq x y z
N MET A 1 18.87 15.56 -11.79
CA MET A 1 18.79 14.10 -11.67
C MET A 1 17.95 13.59 -12.81
N GLU A 2 18.47 12.67 -13.62
CA GLU A 2 17.65 11.91 -14.57
C GLU A 2 16.84 10.83 -13.82
N LYS A 3 15.76 10.33 -14.46
CA LYS A 3 14.94 9.27 -13.89
C LYS A 3 15.77 7.99 -13.74
N CYS A 4 15.61 7.30 -12.61
CA CYS A 4 16.20 5.98 -12.40
C CYS A 4 15.19 4.84 -12.64
N THR A 5 13.94 5.02 -12.18
CA THR A 5 12.89 3.99 -12.23
C THR A 5 11.80 4.34 -13.25
N GLU A 6 11.49 3.41 -14.15
CA GLU A 6 10.35 3.47 -15.07
C GLU A 6 9.35 2.34 -14.78
N GLY A 7 8.07 2.68 -14.63
CA GLY A 7 7.01 1.72 -14.30
C GLY A 7 7.02 1.25 -12.84
N ILE A 8 6.77 -0.03 -12.62
CA ILE A 8 6.72 -0.70 -11.31
C ILE A 8 7.68 -1.89 -11.36
N TRP A 9 8.66 -1.89 -10.46
CA TRP A 9 9.66 -2.94 -10.30
C TRP A 9 9.31 -3.75 -9.06
N ILE A 10 9.39 -5.08 -9.16
CA ILE A 10 9.19 -5.98 -8.03
C ILE A 10 10.50 -6.70 -7.77
N TRP A 11 10.93 -6.77 -6.51
CA TRP A 11 12.11 -7.54 -6.14
C TRP A 11 11.93 -9.02 -6.53
N SER A 12 12.96 -9.64 -7.11
CA SER A 12 12.85 -10.99 -7.67
C SER A 12 12.69 -12.09 -6.60
N GLU A 13 13.08 -11.80 -5.37
CA GLU A 13 12.97 -12.72 -4.24
C GLU A 13 11.75 -12.36 -3.39
N VAL A 14 10.91 -13.36 -3.12
CA VAL A 14 9.76 -13.22 -2.22
C VAL A 14 10.21 -13.67 -0.84
N PHE A 15 10.03 -12.80 0.16
CA PHE A 15 10.32 -13.13 1.55
C PHE A 15 9.10 -13.79 2.18
N VAL A 16 9.31 -14.77 3.06
CA VAL A 16 8.23 -15.40 3.83
C VAL A 16 8.38 -15.02 5.28
N CYS A 17 7.39 -14.33 5.81
CA CYS A 17 7.34 -13.87 7.19
C CYS A 17 6.15 -14.50 7.90
N LYS A 18 6.21 -14.63 9.23
CA LYS A 18 5.03 -14.97 10.02
C LYS A 18 4.30 -13.72 10.45
N ALA A 19 3.00 -13.66 10.20
CA ALA A 19 2.10 -12.64 10.72
C ALA A 19 0.86 -13.34 11.30
N ASP A 20 0.52 -13.06 12.55
CA ASP A 20 -0.60 -13.68 13.27
C ASP A 20 -0.63 -15.22 13.21
N GLY A 21 0.54 -15.86 13.16
CA GLY A 21 0.68 -17.32 13.11
C GLY A 21 0.57 -17.93 11.71
N GLU A 22 0.26 -17.14 10.68
CA GLU A 22 0.19 -17.54 9.28
C GLU A 22 1.45 -17.13 8.52
N ASP A 23 1.81 -17.90 7.50
CA ASP A 23 2.91 -17.55 6.59
C ASP A 23 2.40 -16.52 5.56
N VAL A 24 3.06 -15.36 5.50
CA VAL A 24 2.75 -14.25 4.60
C VAL A 24 3.93 -14.02 3.66
N ALA A 25 3.63 -14.00 2.36
CA ALA A 25 4.57 -13.62 1.32
C ALA A 25 4.70 -12.08 1.26
N VAL A 26 5.92 -11.58 1.39
CA VAL A 26 6.25 -10.15 1.33
C VAL A 26 6.93 -9.85 0.01
N LEU A 27 6.30 -8.96 -0.77
CA LEU A 27 6.83 -8.43 -2.02
C LEU A 27 7.23 -6.97 -1.81
N LEU A 28 8.41 -6.62 -2.32
CA LEU A 28 8.90 -5.23 -2.34
C LEU A 28 8.70 -4.65 -3.73
N MET A 29 8.07 -3.48 -3.81
CA MET A 29 7.80 -2.79 -5.05
C MET A 29 8.46 -1.41 -5.06
N ASP A 30 9.29 -1.14 -6.06
CA ASP A 30 9.80 0.20 -6.36
C ASP A 30 9.03 0.79 -7.54
N THR A 31 8.59 2.03 -7.43
CA THR A 31 7.68 2.63 -8.40
C THR A 31 8.20 3.94 -8.92
N GLN A 32 7.97 4.18 -10.21
CA GLN A 32 8.29 5.45 -10.84
C GLN A 32 7.57 6.57 -10.10
N GLY A 33 8.32 7.65 -9.80
CA GLY A 33 7.80 8.83 -9.13
C GLY A 33 6.54 9.35 -9.82
N ALA A 34 5.40 9.21 -9.14
CA ALA A 34 4.13 9.74 -9.63
C ALA A 34 4.24 11.27 -9.73
N TRP A 35 3.65 11.84 -10.78
CA TRP A 35 3.60 13.29 -11.00
C TRP A 35 4.96 13.94 -11.33
N ASP A 36 5.90 13.15 -11.87
CA ASP A 36 7.10 13.67 -12.51
C ASP A 36 6.73 14.54 -13.73
N ALA A 37 7.44 15.65 -13.93
CA ALA A 37 7.28 16.59 -15.04
C ALA A 37 7.31 15.96 -16.45
N LYS A 38 7.86 14.74 -16.59
CA LYS A 38 7.91 14.01 -17.87
C LYS A 38 6.70 13.08 -18.11
N MET A 39 5.79 12.89 -17.16
CA MET A 39 4.59 12.05 -17.32
C MET A 39 3.34 12.92 -17.50
N SER A 40 2.36 12.41 -18.26
CA SER A 40 1.02 12.98 -18.20
C SER A 40 0.37 12.70 -16.84
N LYS A 41 -0.70 13.44 -16.51
CA LYS A 41 -1.45 13.21 -15.27
C LYS A 41 -2.09 11.82 -15.26
N GLU A 42 -2.57 11.38 -16.41
CA GLU A 42 -3.21 10.08 -16.63
C GLU A 42 -2.20 8.94 -16.46
N GLN A 43 -0.99 9.07 -17.02
CA GLN A 43 0.07 8.09 -16.84
C GLN A 43 0.49 7.98 -15.35
N SER A 44 0.61 9.12 -14.67
CA SER A 44 0.93 9.16 -13.24
C SER A 44 -0.18 8.50 -12.41
N ALA A 45 -1.44 8.76 -12.74
CA ALA A 45 -2.59 8.13 -12.09
C ALA A 45 -2.67 6.63 -12.34
N THR A 46 -2.26 6.16 -13.53
CA THR A 46 -2.17 4.72 -13.84
C THR A 46 -1.12 4.02 -12.97
N VAL A 47 0.11 4.54 -12.93
CA VAL A 47 1.18 3.95 -12.09
C VAL A 47 0.78 3.97 -10.63
N PHE A 48 0.28 5.12 -10.14
CA PHE A 48 -0.17 5.26 -8.76
C PHE A 48 -1.35 4.32 -8.45
N GLY A 49 -2.32 4.22 -9.34
CA GLY A 49 -3.51 3.39 -9.15
C GLY A 49 -3.20 1.90 -9.13
N LEU A 50 -2.38 1.41 -10.07
CA LEU A 50 -1.90 0.04 -10.07
C LEU A 50 -1.09 -0.27 -8.80
N THR A 51 -0.21 0.64 -8.39
CA THR A 51 0.58 0.47 -7.15
C THR A 51 -0.34 0.37 -5.93
N THR A 52 -1.34 1.26 -5.82
CA THR A 52 -2.30 1.28 -4.71
C THR A 52 -3.15 0.01 -4.67
N LEU A 53 -3.53 -0.52 -5.84
CA LEU A 53 -4.30 -1.75 -5.96
C LEU A 53 -3.51 -3.00 -5.56
N LEU A 54 -2.20 -3.01 -5.80
CA LEU A 54 -1.33 -4.15 -5.50
C LEU A 54 -0.78 -4.09 -4.06
N ALA A 55 -0.59 -2.90 -3.50
CA ALA A 55 -0.01 -2.71 -2.19
C ALA A 55 -1.02 -2.96 -1.05
N SER A 56 -0.58 -3.63 0.01
CA SER A 56 -1.24 -3.60 1.32
C SER A 56 -0.77 -2.39 2.15
N ARG A 57 0.47 -1.95 1.95
CA ARG A 57 1.01 -0.71 2.49
C ARG A 57 1.61 0.12 1.37
N LEU A 58 1.02 1.27 1.10
CA LEU A 58 1.50 2.22 0.12
C LEU A 58 2.33 3.31 0.81
N VAL A 59 3.64 3.28 0.62
CA VAL A 59 4.55 4.30 1.16
C VAL A 59 4.63 5.48 0.19
N TYR A 60 3.97 6.58 0.53
CA TYR A 60 4.00 7.81 -0.25
C TYR A 60 5.15 8.70 0.22
N ASN A 61 6.27 8.62 -0.50
CA ASN A 61 7.50 9.33 -0.18
C ASN A 61 7.42 10.81 -0.58
N VAL A 62 7.47 11.70 0.41
CA VAL A 62 7.42 13.16 0.23
C VAL A 62 8.66 13.82 0.86
N SER A 63 9.04 15.00 0.38
CA SER A 63 10.21 15.72 0.90
C SER A 63 9.81 16.89 1.79
N LYS A 64 10.55 17.07 2.89
CA LYS A 64 10.46 18.11 3.91
C LYS A 64 9.19 18.12 4.74
N GLN A 65 8.01 18.07 4.11
CA GLN A 65 6.71 18.09 4.79
C GLN A 65 5.61 17.54 3.88
N ILE A 66 4.44 17.25 4.47
CA ILE A 66 3.22 17.01 3.71
C ILE A 66 2.76 18.36 3.15
N GLN A 67 2.60 18.46 1.84
CA GLN A 67 2.17 19.69 1.16
C GLN A 67 0.81 19.46 0.50
N GLN A 68 0.03 20.53 0.36
CA GLN A 68 -1.32 20.46 -0.18
C GLN A 68 -1.36 19.92 -1.61
N ASP A 69 -0.40 20.29 -2.46
CA ASP A 69 -0.27 19.76 -3.82
C ASP A 69 -0.06 18.24 -3.83
N LYS A 70 0.67 17.70 -2.84
CA LYS A 70 0.87 16.26 -2.69
C LYS A 70 -0.41 15.53 -2.30
N ILE A 71 -1.28 16.18 -1.52
CA ILE A 71 -2.62 15.68 -1.19
C ILE A 71 -3.52 15.75 -2.43
N GLU A 72 -3.55 16.87 -3.15
CA GLU A 72 -4.32 17.04 -4.39
C GLU A 72 -3.98 15.98 -5.45
N ASN A 73 -2.69 15.66 -5.59
CA ASN A 73 -2.22 14.58 -6.43
C ASN A 73 -2.81 13.21 -6.06
N LEU A 74 -2.92 12.91 -4.75
CA LEU A 74 -3.61 11.71 -4.28
C LEU A 74 -5.10 11.78 -4.62
N LEU A 75 -5.72 12.97 -4.47
CA LEU A 75 -7.16 13.15 -4.72
C LEU A 75 -7.57 12.87 -6.15
N TYR A 76 -6.71 13.21 -7.12
CA TYR A 76 -6.99 12.91 -8.53
C TYR A 76 -7.25 11.41 -8.75
N PHE A 77 -6.49 10.54 -8.08
CA PHE A 77 -6.76 9.11 -8.06
C PHE A 77 -7.98 8.75 -7.20
N THR A 78 -8.27 9.49 -6.13
CA THR A 78 -9.44 9.21 -5.29
C THR A 78 -10.77 9.40 -6.03
N ASP A 79 -10.91 10.45 -6.82
CA ASP A 79 -12.15 10.72 -7.56
C ASP A 79 -12.45 9.58 -8.55
N PHE A 80 -11.38 9.10 -9.16
CA PHE A 80 -11.38 7.96 -10.03
C PHE A 80 -11.84 6.65 -9.34
N ALA A 81 -11.17 6.29 -8.25
CA ALA A 81 -11.48 5.08 -7.49
C ALA A 81 -12.89 5.13 -6.87
N ARG A 82 -13.31 6.29 -6.36
CA ARG A 82 -14.65 6.47 -5.77
C ARG A 82 -15.77 6.38 -6.81
N ALA A 83 -15.57 6.96 -7.99
CA ALA A 83 -16.53 6.83 -9.08
C ALA A 83 -16.74 5.34 -9.45
N ALA A 84 -15.66 4.56 -9.44
CA ALA A 84 -15.71 3.13 -9.69
C ALA A 84 -16.47 2.36 -8.61
N LEU A 85 -16.16 2.61 -7.33
CA LEU A 85 -16.80 1.92 -6.20
C LEU A 85 -18.29 2.26 -6.07
N ARG A 86 -18.69 3.51 -6.35
CA ARG A 86 -20.11 3.92 -6.35
C ARG A 86 -20.93 3.18 -7.40
N ALA A 87 -20.34 2.90 -8.58
CA ALA A 87 -21.04 2.20 -9.65
C ALA A 87 -21.48 0.78 -9.24
N GLN A 88 -20.77 0.16 -8.29
CA GLN A 88 -21.04 -1.21 -7.83
C GLN A 88 -22.08 -1.32 -6.72
N LYS A 89 -22.61 -0.20 -6.19
CA LYS A 89 -23.45 -0.21 -4.97
C LYS A 89 -22.84 -1.03 -3.83
N LEU A 90 -21.51 -1.11 -3.78
CA LEU A 90 -20.78 -1.54 -2.59
C LEU A 90 -20.94 -0.41 -1.57
N SER A 91 -22.13 -0.33 -0.97
CA SER A 91 -22.41 0.51 0.16
C SER A 91 -21.63 -0.06 1.33
N ALA A 92 -20.91 0.82 2.02
CA ALA A 92 -20.25 0.52 3.28
C ALA A 92 -21.16 -0.34 4.17
N GLN A 93 -20.69 -1.51 4.56
CA GLN A 93 -21.21 -2.19 5.74
C GLN A 93 -21.07 -1.25 6.95
N PRO A 94 -21.91 -1.41 7.99
CA PRO A 94 -21.91 -0.50 9.13
C PRO A 94 -20.62 -0.51 9.96
N ASP A 95 -19.71 -1.46 9.72
CA ASP A 95 -18.63 -1.84 10.65
C ASP A 95 -17.25 -1.25 10.32
N GLY A 96 -17.13 -0.40 9.28
CA GLY A 96 -15.91 0.36 9.01
C GLY A 96 -14.75 -0.43 8.40
N LYS A 97 -15.02 -1.58 7.76
CA LYS A 97 -14.05 -2.38 6.98
C LYS A 97 -14.24 -2.28 5.45
N ASP A 98 -14.93 -1.24 4.98
CA ASP A 98 -15.34 -1.13 3.58
C ASP A 98 -14.38 -0.33 2.70
N GLN A 99 -13.29 0.19 3.27
CA GLN A 99 -12.31 0.88 2.46
C GLN A 99 -11.61 -0.13 1.52
N PRO A 100 -11.52 0.21 0.22
CA PRO A 100 -10.94 -0.66 -0.81
C PRO A 100 -9.43 -0.86 -0.66
N PHE A 101 -8.74 0.06 0.02
CA PHE A 101 -7.30 0.03 0.21
C PHE A 101 -6.96 -0.02 1.69
N GLN A 102 -5.84 -0.66 2.01
CA GLN A 102 -5.40 -0.86 3.38
C GLN A 102 -4.67 0.40 3.88
N THR A 103 -3.33 0.39 3.95
CA THR A 103 -2.57 1.49 4.56
C THR A 103 -2.00 2.44 3.51
N LEU A 104 -2.24 3.74 3.69
CA LEU A 104 -1.44 4.81 3.09
C LEU A 104 -0.49 5.36 4.16
N GLU A 105 0.81 5.36 3.87
CA GLU A 105 1.82 5.83 4.81
C GLU A 105 2.65 6.94 4.19
N PHE A 106 2.59 8.14 4.75
CA PHE A 106 3.46 9.24 4.34
C PHE A 106 4.86 9.02 4.89
N LEU A 107 5.86 8.82 4.02
CA LEU A 107 7.26 8.86 4.43
C LEU A 107 7.84 10.25 4.12
N VAL A 108 7.94 11.10 5.15
CA VAL A 108 8.43 12.47 5.02
C VAL A 108 9.95 12.47 5.19
N ARG A 109 10.67 12.69 4.08
CA ARG A 109 12.13 12.79 4.05
C ARG A 109 12.60 14.16 4.54
N ASP A 110 13.74 14.19 5.20
CA ASP A 110 14.41 15.41 5.65
C ASP A 110 13.50 16.35 6.47
N TRP A 111 12.68 15.79 7.35
CA TRP A 111 11.75 16.54 8.18
C TRP A 111 12.53 17.37 9.21
N PRO A 112 12.42 18.71 9.22
CA PRO A 112 13.31 19.59 9.98
C PRO A 112 12.87 19.83 11.42
N HIS A 113 11.77 19.21 11.87
CA HIS A 113 11.09 19.60 13.10
C HIS A 113 11.41 18.74 14.32
N PHE A 114 12.27 17.73 14.20
CA PHE A 114 12.69 16.94 15.37
C PHE A 114 13.40 17.82 16.39
N GLN A 115 13.08 17.59 17.67
CA GLN A 115 13.78 18.23 18.77
C GLN A 115 15.09 17.49 19.05
N GLU A 116 16.12 18.22 19.48
CA GLU A 116 17.39 17.62 19.88
C GLU A 116 17.19 16.58 20.99
N ASN A 117 17.84 15.42 20.84
CA ASN A 117 17.79 14.31 21.80
C ASN A 117 16.38 13.74 22.08
N CYS A 118 15.39 13.99 21.22
CA CYS A 118 14.06 13.41 21.39
C CYS A 118 14.09 11.88 21.27
N SER A 119 13.31 11.17 22.10
CA SER A 119 13.15 9.71 21.95
C SER A 119 12.36 9.39 20.68
N LEU A 120 12.44 8.14 20.18
CA LEU A 120 11.60 7.71 19.04
C LEU A 120 10.11 7.83 19.38
N SER A 121 9.71 7.65 20.64
CA SER A 121 8.32 7.82 21.10
C SER A 121 7.87 9.29 21.05
N ASP A 122 8.73 10.22 21.48
CA ASP A 122 8.44 11.65 21.40
C ASP A 122 8.35 12.07 19.94
N ALA A 123 9.32 11.66 19.13
CA ALA A 123 9.35 11.90 17.70
C ALA A 123 8.08 11.37 17.02
N ARG A 124 7.63 10.16 17.38
CA ARG A 124 6.39 9.56 16.89
C ARG A 124 5.17 10.42 17.20
N SER A 125 5.09 10.97 18.42
CA SER A 125 4.02 11.88 18.82
C SER A 125 4.03 13.17 18.00
N MET A 126 5.21 13.71 17.69
CA MET A 126 5.37 14.88 16.84
C MET A 126 4.95 14.58 15.39
N MET A 127 5.34 13.44 14.84
CA MET A 127 4.91 13.00 13.50
C MET A 127 3.39 12.88 13.43
N LYS A 128 2.75 12.25 14.43
CA LYS A 128 1.29 12.13 14.48
C LYS A 128 0.61 13.50 14.55
N SER A 129 1.14 14.41 15.36
CA SER A 129 0.64 15.79 15.41
C SER A 129 0.76 16.51 14.05
N HIS A 130 1.84 16.26 13.31
CA HIS A 130 2.02 16.75 11.93
C HIS A 130 0.98 16.18 10.98
N LEU A 131 0.72 14.86 11.00
CA LEU A 131 -0.34 14.25 10.18
C LEU A 131 -1.73 14.81 10.51
N ASP A 132 -2.05 14.96 11.80
CA ASP A 132 -3.33 15.47 12.26
C ASP A 132 -3.64 16.86 11.69
N GLN A 133 -2.64 17.71 11.41
CA GLN A 133 -2.88 19.02 10.80
C GLN A 133 -3.58 18.91 9.43
N TYR A 134 -3.38 17.80 8.73
CA TYR A 134 -3.94 17.55 7.41
C TYR A 134 -5.12 16.59 7.44
N PHE A 135 -5.14 15.62 8.38
CA PHE A 135 -6.09 14.50 8.39
C PHE A 135 -7.01 14.42 9.63
N ASP A 136 -6.84 15.26 10.65
CA ASP A 136 -7.85 15.41 11.71
C ASP A 136 -8.95 16.39 11.24
N PRO A 137 -10.22 15.96 11.13
CA PRO A 137 -11.32 16.84 10.73
C PRO A 137 -11.50 18.10 11.59
N LYS A 138 -10.95 18.12 12.82
CA LYS A 138 -10.99 19.27 13.73
C LYS A 138 -9.87 20.26 13.50
N LYS A 139 -8.75 19.83 12.89
CA LYS A 139 -7.55 20.67 12.68
C LYS A 139 -7.37 21.05 11.21
N SER A 140 -7.77 20.17 10.29
CA SER A 140 -7.63 20.37 8.86
C SER A 140 -8.71 21.28 8.30
N GLU A 141 -8.28 22.34 7.60
CA GLU A 141 -9.19 23.22 6.86
C GLU A 141 -9.79 22.51 5.63
N ASP A 142 -9.05 21.54 5.06
CA ASP A 142 -9.46 20.78 3.89
C ASP A 142 -10.23 19.50 4.25
N THR A 143 -11.41 19.71 4.83
CA THR A 143 -12.31 18.62 5.23
C THR A 143 -12.74 17.72 4.05
N LYS A 144 -12.65 18.20 2.80
CA LYS A 144 -13.00 17.41 1.61
C LYS A 144 -11.97 16.32 1.37
N SER A 145 -10.69 16.69 1.40
CA SER A 145 -9.58 15.75 1.20
C SER A 145 -9.51 14.71 2.30
N VAL A 146 -9.69 15.13 3.55
CA VAL A 146 -9.77 14.21 4.70
C VAL A 146 -10.85 13.16 4.50
N LYS A 147 -12.07 13.58 4.12
CA LYS A 147 -13.19 12.65 3.87
C LYS A 147 -12.95 11.77 2.65
N ALA A 148 -12.32 12.29 1.60
CA ALA A 148 -12.06 11.53 0.38
C ALA A 148 -11.04 10.41 0.64
N LEU A 149 -9.89 10.74 1.20
CA LEU A 149 -8.84 9.76 1.50
C LEU A 149 -9.25 8.81 2.63
N GLY A 150 -9.90 9.31 3.68
CA GLY A 150 -10.42 8.46 4.77
C GLY A 150 -11.53 7.49 4.32
N SER A 151 -12.18 7.75 3.18
CA SER A 151 -13.14 6.80 2.58
C SER A 151 -12.49 5.72 1.72
N LEU A 152 -11.19 5.82 1.45
CA LEU A 152 -10.47 4.93 0.54
C LEU A 152 -9.42 4.06 1.22
N PHE A 153 -8.80 4.56 2.28
CA PHE A 153 -7.79 3.84 3.05
C PHE A 153 -8.33 3.46 4.43
N GLN A 154 -8.10 2.21 4.82
CA GLN A 154 -8.42 1.70 6.16
C GLN A 154 -7.58 2.40 7.23
N ASP A 155 -6.32 2.71 6.90
CA ASP A 155 -5.41 3.43 7.77
C ASP A 155 -4.58 4.47 6.99
N ILE A 156 -4.37 5.63 7.60
CA ILE A 156 -3.50 6.68 7.09
C ILE A 156 -2.50 7.03 8.18
N ASP A 157 -1.23 6.78 7.92
CA ASP A 157 -0.15 7.02 8.86
C ASP A 157 0.98 7.87 8.27
N VAL A 158 1.94 8.26 9.10
CA VAL A 158 3.14 9.00 8.73
C VAL A 158 4.36 8.44 9.44
N TRP A 159 5.51 8.50 8.78
CA TRP A 159 6.82 8.43 9.41
C TRP A 159 7.70 9.54 8.84
N CYS A 160 8.44 10.22 9.71
CA CYS A 160 9.37 11.27 9.29
C CYS A 160 10.80 10.78 9.48
N LEU A 161 11.67 11.14 8.54
CA LEU A 161 13.11 10.88 8.62
C LEU A 161 13.85 12.22 8.68
N PRO A 162 14.90 12.33 9.52
CA PRO A 162 15.77 13.51 9.49
C PRO A 162 16.55 13.53 8.17
N HIS A 163 17.32 14.61 7.94
CA HIS A 163 18.23 14.64 6.80
C HIS A 163 19.36 13.62 7.01
N PRO A 164 19.72 12.80 6.01
CA PRO A 164 20.76 11.78 6.17
C PRO A 164 22.18 12.33 6.31
N SER A 165 22.52 13.41 5.59
CA SER A 165 23.75 14.21 5.71
C SER A 165 23.88 15.12 4.48
N LEU A 166 24.33 16.37 4.65
CA LEU A 166 24.65 17.26 3.52
C LEU A 166 25.75 16.71 2.59
N LYS A 167 26.53 15.72 3.03
CA LYS A 167 27.57 15.09 2.21
C LYS A 167 27.00 14.24 1.07
N ILE A 168 25.81 13.67 1.24
CA ILE A 168 25.18 12.81 0.24
C ILE A 168 24.55 13.59 -0.92
N GLU A 169 24.36 14.90 -0.75
CA GLU A 169 23.82 15.78 -1.80
C GLU A 169 24.86 16.14 -2.87
N ARG A 170 26.13 15.81 -2.62
CA ARG A 170 27.23 16.14 -3.54
C ARG A 170 27.32 15.08 -4.62
N ASP A 171 27.49 15.51 -5.88
CA ASP A 171 27.69 14.62 -7.03
C ASP A 171 28.89 13.68 -6.87
N SER A 172 29.84 14.01 -5.98
CA SER A 172 31.00 13.18 -5.66
C SER A 172 30.70 12.00 -4.72
N TRP A 173 29.50 11.93 -4.13
CA TRP A 173 29.18 10.85 -3.19
C TRP A 173 29.03 9.53 -3.95
N ASN A 174 29.76 8.52 -3.48
CA ASN A 174 29.87 7.20 -4.11
C ASN A 174 29.00 6.14 -3.42
N GLY A 175 28.09 6.55 -2.54
CA GLY A 175 27.27 5.62 -1.75
C GLY A 175 27.90 5.20 -0.41
N ASP A 176 29.04 5.76 0.00
CA ASP A 176 29.63 5.45 1.31
C ASP A 176 28.66 5.79 2.44
N LEU A 177 28.43 4.83 3.33
CA LEU A 177 27.49 4.91 4.46
C LEU A 177 28.08 5.64 5.67
N VAL A 178 29.42 5.76 5.76
CA VAL A 178 30.11 6.41 6.90
C VAL A 178 29.72 7.89 7.03
N VAL A 179 29.29 8.51 5.92
CA VAL A 179 28.89 9.92 5.92
C VAL A 179 27.47 10.13 6.44
N ILE A 180 26.66 9.08 6.57
CA ILE A 180 25.27 9.17 7.02
C ILE A 180 25.24 9.36 8.54
N GLU A 181 24.43 10.31 8.98
CA GLU A 181 24.33 10.72 10.38
C GLU A 181 23.69 9.63 11.24
N LYS A 182 24.19 9.47 12.47
CA LYS A 182 23.70 8.44 13.41
C LYS A 182 22.22 8.59 13.71
N GLU A 183 21.73 9.82 13.76
CA GLU A 183 20.32 10.07 14.00
C GLU A 183 19.46 9.51 12.87
N PHE A 184 19.85 9.71 11.61
CA PHE A 184 19.15 9.10 10.47
C PHE A 184 19.06 7.58 10.59
N TRP A 185 20.16 6.92 10.95
CA TRP A 185 20.15 5.47 11.17
C TRP A 185 19.19 5.05 12.28
N ARG A 186 19.16 5.77 13.40
CA ARG A 186 18.21 5.51 14.51
C ARG A 186 16.75 5.54 14.03
N PHE A 187 16.40 6.51 13.18
CA PHE A 187 15.05 6.65 12.63
C PHE A 187 14.73 5.61 11.55
N ILE A 188 15.71 5.23 10.72
CA ILE A 188 15.54 4.15 9.75
C ILE A 188 15.37 2.82 10.45
N ASP A 189 16.17 2.53 11.47
CA ASP A 189 16.11 1.30 12.25
C ASP A 189 14.72 1.12 12.87
N GLY A 190 14.23 2.14 13.60
CA GLY A 190 12.88 2.12 14.14
C GLY A 190 11.77 2.06 13.08
N TYR A 191 12.01 2.59 11.87
CA TYR A 191 11.06 2.47 10.77
C TYR A 191 11.01 1.04 10.22
N MET A 192 12.17 0.43 9.97
CA MET A 192 12.29 -0.93 9.46
C MET A 192 11.70 -1.95 10.44
N GLU A 193 12.02 -1.82 11.74
CA GLU A 193 11.43 -2.64 12.80
C GLU A 193 9.91 -2.55 12.80
N ARG A 194 9.35 -1.34 12.62
CA ARG A 194 7.91 -1.14 12.57
C ARG A 194 7.28 -1.78 11.34
N ILE A 195 7.76 -1.51 10.13
CA ILE A 195 7.04 -1.91 8.91
C ILE A 195 7.14 -3.41 8.62
N PHE A 196 8.18 -4.08 9.14
CA PHE A 196 8.40 -5.52 8.96
C PHE A 196 8.12 -6.34 10.22
N SER A 197 7.58 -5.74 11.28
CA SER A 197 7.16 -6.47 12.47
C SER A 197 6.00 -7.42 12.13
N PRO A 198 5.96 -8.65 12.67
CA PRO A 198 4.87 -9.61 12.47
C PRO A 198 3.47 -9.02 12.68
N GLU A 199 3.33 -8.12 13.66
CA GLU A 199 2.07 -7.48 14.05
C GLU A 199 1.65 -6.34 13.10
N GLN A 200 2.57 -5.87 12.26
CA GLN A 200 2.38 -4.75 11.34
C GLN A 200 2.28 -5.22 9.87
N LEU A 201 2.70 -6.46 9.60
CA LEU A 201 2.54 -7.09 8.30
C LEU A 201 1.07 -7.42 8.04
N GLN A 202 0.51 -6.77 7.02
CA GLN A 202 -0.86 -7.01 6.59
C GLN A 202 -0.85 -7.72 5.25
N ALA A 203 -1.46 -8.91 5.21
CA ALA A 203 -1.71 -9.61 3.96
C ALA A 203 -2.61 -8.74 3.06
N LYS A 204 -2.34 -8.76 1.76
CA LYS A 204 -3.09 -7.93 0.81
C LYS A 204 -4.53 -8.42 0.68
N GLU A 205 -5.48 -7.52 0.87
CA GLU A 205 -6.90 -7.77 0.66
C GLU A 205 -7.49 -6.82 -0.40
N ASN A 206 -8.46 -7.35 -1.14
CA ASN A 206 -9.38 -6.57 -1.98
C ASN A 206 -10.80 -6.80 -1.45
N LEU A 207 -11.39 -5.79 -0.81
CA LEU A 207 -12.76 -5.82 -0.27
C LEU A 207 -13.02 -7.06 0.60
N GLY A 208 -12.11 -7.34 1.53
CA GLY A 208 -12.20 -8.47 2.48
C GLY A 208 -11.73 -9.82 1.94
N ASN A 209 -11.25 -9.90 0.70
CA ASN A 209 -10.72 -11.14 0.12
C ASN A 209 -9.19 -11.06 -0.02
N PHE A 210 -8.48 -12.00 0.61
CA PHE A 210 -7.02 -12.07 0.51
C PHE A 210 -6.54 -12.40 -0.90
N ILE A 211 -5.50 -11.69 -1.35
CA ILE A 211 -4.71 -12.07 -2.51
C ILE A 211 -3.64 -13.06 -2.04
N THR A 212 -3.62 -14.23 -2.67
CA THR A 212 -2.65 -15.30 -2.40
C THR A 212 -1.58 -15.30 -3.49
N VAL A 213 -0.47 -16.01 -3.28
CA VAL A 213 0.57 -16.19 -4.30
C VAL A 213 -0.01 -16.79 -5.59
N ASP A 214 -0.94 -17.75 -5.47
CA ASP A 214 -1.60 -18.40 -6.61
C ASP A 214 -2.48 -17.44 -7.41
N SER A 215 -3.21 -16.54 -6.72
CA SER A 215 -4.14 -15.61 -7.35
C SER A 215 -3.49 -14.30 -7.80
N PHE A 216 -2.33 -13.93 -7.21
CA PHE A 216 -1.63 -12.67 -7.47
C PHE A 216 -1.37 -12.43 -8.97
N GLY A 217 -0.82 -13.41 -9.68
CA GLY A 217 -0.50 -13.27 -11.09
C GLY A 217 -1.73 -13.03 -11.97
N THR A 218 -2.87 -13.62 -11.62
CA THR A 218 -4.13 -13.41 -12.35
C THR A 218 -4.72 -12.04 -12.02
N VAL A 219 -4.77 -11.67 -10.75
CA VAL A 219 -5.24 -10.35 -10.31
C VAL A 219 -4.41 -9.22 -10.94
N LEU A 220 -3.08 -9.38 -11.00
CA LEU A 220 -2.19 -8.42 -11.65
C LEU A 220 -2.51 -8.24 -13.14
N ARG A 221 -2.75 -9.33 -13.87
CA ARG A 221 -3.10 -9.27 -15.30
C ARG A 221 -4.43 -8.56 -15.54
N GLU A 222 -5.44 -8.83 -14.72
CA GLU A 222 -6.75 -8.15 -14.80
C GLU A 222 -6.60 -6.64 -14.57
N PHE A 223 -5.84 -6.23 -13.56
CA PHE A 223 -5.57 -4.81 -13.32
C PHE A 223 -4.76 -4.17 -14.46
N ILE A 224 -3.72 -4.83 -14.97
CA ILE A 224 -2.97 -4.29 -16.12
C ILE A 224 -3.88 -4.13 -17.34
N ALA A 225 -4.73 -5.11 -17.63
CA ALA A 225 -5.66 -5.06 -18.75
C ALA A 225 -6.64 -3.88 -18.61
N ALA A 226 -7.19 -3.67 -17.42
CA ALA A 226 -8.10 -2.57 -17.14
C ALA A 226 -7.46 -1.18 -17.29
N PHE A 227 -6.16 -1.06 -17.08
CA PHE A 227 -5.43 0.20 -17.19
C PHE A 227 -4.65 0.35 -18.52
N SER A 228 -4.81 -0.59 -19.46
CA SER A 228 -4.02 -0.66 -20.69
C SER A 228 -4.24 0.49 -21.67
N ASP A 229 -5.45 1.06 -21.74
CA ASP A 229 -5.81 2.17 -22.63
C ASP A 229 -5.40 3.57 -22.10
N ALA A 230 -4.40 3.61 -21.22
CA ALA A 230 -3.66 4.78 -20.71
C ALA A 230 -4.45 5.85 -19.92
N ALA A 231 -5.78 5.89 -20.04
CA ALA A 231 -6.64 6.63 -19.13
C ALA A 231 -7.30 5.62 -18.18
N PRO A 232 -6.98 5.65 -16.87
CA PRO A 232 -7.84 5.01 -15.91
C PRO A 232 -9.25 5.53 -16.16
N GLN A 233 -10.21 4.65 -16.52
CA GLN A 233 -11.64 4.99 -16.56
C GLN A 233 -12.37 4.32 -15.39
N ALA A 234 -13.23 5.07 -14.69
CA ALA A 234 -13.81 4.60 -13.43
C ALA A 234 -14.54 3.25 -13.64
N LYS A 235 -15.08 3.08 -14.86
CA LYS A 235 -15.62 1.83 -15.36
C LYS A 235 -14.58 0.69 -15.38
N THR A 236 -13.43 0.88 -16.01
CA THR A 236 -12.36 -0.15 -16.08
C THR A 236 -11.83 -0.55 -14.71
N PHE A 237 -11.65 0.41 -13.78
CA PHE A 237 -11.25 0.10 -12.41
C PHE A 237 -12.32 -0.72 -11.68
N SER A 238 -13.58 -0.32 -11.84
CA SER A 238 -14.71 -1.05 -11.28
C SER A 238 -14.72 -2.50 -11.78
N GLU A 239 -14.67 -2.70 -13.10
CA GLU A 239 -14.66 -4.02 -13.73
C GLU A 239 -13.49 -4.88 -13.23
N ALA A 240 -12.29 -4.30 -13.09
CA ALA A 240 -11.14 -5.01 -12.57
C ALA A 240 -11.27 -5.43 -11.09
N MET A 241 -11.80 -4.53 -10.25
CA MET A 241 -12.07 -4.83 -8.84
C MET A 241 -13.14 -5.92 -8.69
N GLU A 242 -14.18 -5.88 -9.51
CA GLU A 242 -15.23 -6.90 -9.53
C GLU A 242 -14.70 -8.26 -10.01
N ALA A 243 -13.91 -8.28 -11.08
CA ALA A 243 -13.27 -9.49 -11.58
C ALA A 243 -12.32 -10.09 -10.54
N SER A 244 -11.50 -9.24 -9.89
CA SER A 244 -10.59 -9.65 -8.83
C SER A 244 -11.35 -10.24 -7.64
N THR A 245 -12.33 -9.54 -7.08
CA THR A 245 -13.10 -10.03 -5.93
C THR A 245 -13.85 -11.32 -6.24
N SER A 246 -14.48 -11.42 -7.41
CA SER A 246 -15.18 -12.63 -7.86
C SER A 246 -14.24 -13.82 -7.99
N LEU A 247 -13.04 -13.59 -8.54
CA LEU A 247 -11.99 -14.59 -8.64
C LEU A 247 -11.54 -15.09 -7.26
N LEU A 248 -11.23 -14.16 -6.35
CA LEU A 248 -10.75 -14.50 -5.00
C LEU A 248 -11.82 -15.26 -4.20
N ALA A 249 -13.08 -14.82 -4.25
CA ALA A 249 -14.19 -15.50 -3.57
C ALA A 249 -14.41 -16.92 -4.12
N ARG A 250 -14.30 -17.10 -5.45
CA ARG A 250 -14.38 -18.42 -6.09
C ARG A 250 -13.25 -19.33 -5.63
N ASP A 251 -12.01 -18.83 -5.56
CA ASP A 251 -10.86 -19.62 -5.16
C ASP A 251 -10.96 -20.07 -3.69
N VAL A 252 -11.45 -19.20 -2.81
CA VAL A 252 -11.78 -19.53 -1.40
C VAL A 252 -12.85 -20.63 -1.34
N ALA A 253 -13.95 -20.47 -2.09
CA ALA A 253 -15.01 -21.47 -2.14
C ALA A 253 -14.51 -22.83 -2.64
N MET A 254 -13.69 -22.84 -3.71
CA MET A 254 -13.10 -24.07 -4.26
C MET A 254 -12.15 -24.75 -3.27
N LYS A 255 -11.31 -24.00 -2.54
CA LYS A 255 -10.47 -24.57 -1.47
C LYS A 255 -11.30 -25.24 -0.39
N LYS A 256 -12.38 -24.59 0.06
CA LYS A 256 -13.27 -25.14 1.09
C LYS A 256 -14.02 -26.39 0.61
N VAL A 257 -14.50 -26.41 -0.63
CA VAL A 257 -15.14 -27.59 -1.22
C VAL A 257 -14.15 -28.76 -1.31
N LYS A 258 -12.92 -28.52 -1.76
CA LYS A 258 -11.88 -29.56 -1.81
C LYS A 258 -11.57 -30.13 -0.43
N GLN A 259 -11.49 -29.28 0.60
CA GLN A 259 -11.26 -29.72 1.96
C GLN A 259 -12.38 -30.62 2.47
N ILE A 260 -13.64 -30.21 2.31
CA ILE A 260 -14.81 -31.01 2.73
C ILE A 260 -14.85 -32.35 2.01
N LEU A 261 -14.58 -32.37 0.69
CA LEU A 261 -14.53 -33.60 -0.10
C LEU A 261 -13.42 -34.54 0.37
N ALA A 262 -12.24 -34.01 0.71
CA ALA A 262 -11.12 -34.81 1.21
C ALA A 262 -11.42 -35.41 2.59
N GLU A 263 -12.02 -34.63 3.50
CA GLU A 263 -12.46 -35.11 4.82
C GLU A 263 -13.52 -36.22 4.70
N GLN A 264 -14.49 -36.04 3.80
CA GLN A 264 -15.52 -37.06 3.54
C GLN A 264 -14.93 -38.31 2.87
N ALA A 265 -14.05 -38.15 1.89
CA ALA A 265 -13.40 -39.27 1.21
C ALA A 265 -12.48 -40.08 2.16
N GLY A 266 -11.78 -39.41 3.09
CA GLY A 266 -10.98 -40.07 4.12
C GLY A 266 -11.80 -40.75 5.23
N SER A 267 -13.07 -40.38 5.38
CA SER A 267 -14.02 -40.96 6.35
C SER A 267 -14.81 -42.15 5.81
N LEU A 268 -14.72 -42.45 4.50
CA LEU A 268 -15.34 -43.64 3.92
C LEU A 268 -14.58 -44.88 4.42
N PRO A 269 -15.26 -45.89 4.98
CA PRO A 269 -14.61 -47.14 5.34
C PRO A 269 -13.94 -47.71 4.09
N GLN A 270 -12.65 -48.05 4.20
CA GLN A 270 -11.96 -48.81 3.15
C GLN A 270 -12.82 -50.02 2.85
N ALA A 271 -13.36 -50.07 1.63
CA ALA A 271 -14.09 -51.24 1.17
C ALA A 271 -13.17 -52.44 1.39
N VAL A 272 -13.61 -53.34 2.27
CA VAL A 272 -12.97 -54.62 2.51
C VAL A 272 -12.83 -55.25 1.13
N SER A 273 -11.59 -55.43 0.68
CA SER A 273 -11.30 -56.21 -0.50
C SER A 273 -11.77 -57.63 -0.19
N GLU A 274 -12.93 -58.00 -0.73
CA GLU A 274 -13.38 -59.38 -0.75
C GLU A 274 -12.54 -60.16 -1.79
N GLU A 275 -11.95 -61.24 -1.26
CA GLU A 275 -11.33 -62.42 -1.88
C GLU A 275 -9.88 -62.32 -2.42
#